data_AF-A0A3R8SSS1-F1
#
_entry.id   AF-A0A3R8SSS1-F1
#
_cell.length_a   1.000
_cell.length_b   1.000
_cell.length_c   1.000
_cell.angle_alpha   90.00
_cell.angle_beta   90.00
_cell.angle_gamma   90.00
#
_symmetry.space_group_name_H-M   'P 1'
#
loop_
_entity.id
_entity.type
_entity.pdbx_description
1 polymer ?
#
loop_
_entity_poly.entity_id
_entity_poly.type
_entity_poly.pdbx_seq_one_letter_code
_entity_poly.pdbx_strand_id
1 'polypeptide(L)'
;MSTQADHGNELIPRPELTPDALRAALAVVAPGRLDEMQATKDEAFAKAVEWQSVSPVQSWVLSWAQEIEIARRPDLSARYNQAQSNLEHEDPAIAWEALRELSAVLDESMKAIRE
;
A
#
# COMPACT_ATOMS: atom_id res chain seq x y z
N MET A 1 5.50 28.79 6.59
CA MET A 1 6.19 27.95 7.58
C MET A 1 5.53 26.58 7.54
N SER A 2 6.15 25.60 6.88
CA SER A 2 5.66 24.22 6.90
C SER A 2 6.44 23.50 8.00
N THR A 3 5.75 23.13 9.07
CA THR A 3 6.25 22.18 10.06
C THR A 3 6.23 20.81 9.42
N GLN A 4 7.32 20.46 8.72
CA GLN A 4 7.58 19.07 8.37
C GLN A 4 7.85 18.39 9.70
N ALA A 5 6.89 17.62 10.19
CA ALA A 5 7.12 16.82 11.37
C ALA A 5 8.25 15.83 11.05
N ASP A 6 9.13 15.61 12.02
CA ASP A 6 10.22 14.66 11.89
C ASP A 6 9.60 13.26 11.89
N HIS A 7 9.33 12.73 10.70
CA HIS A 7 8.78 11.40 10.48
C HIS A 7 9.88 10.33 10.46
N GLY A 8 11.09 10.64 10.95
CA GLY A 8 12.24 9.75 10.92
C GLY A 8 12.67 9.42 9.48
N ASN A 9 12.80 8.12 9.17
CA ASN A 9 13.20 7.64 7.84
C ASN A 9 12.02 7.52 6.85
N GLU A 10 10.82 7.94 7.24
CA GLU A 10 9.61 7.86 6.41
C GLU A 10 9.54 9.05 5.44
N LEU A 11 9.14 8.79 4.19
CA LEU A 11 9.10 9.80 3.13
C LEU A 11 8.02 10.86 3.34
N ILE A 12 6.89 10.46 3.93
CA ILE A 12 5.73 11.29 4.24
C ILE A 12 5.06 10.81 5.54
N PRO A 13 4.32 11.69 6.26
CA PRO A 13 3.47 11.22 7.34
C PRO A 13 2.47 10.18 6.84
N ARG A 14 1.99 9.33 7.75
CA ARG A 14 0.87 8.45 7.46
C ARG A 14 -0.35 9.29 7.05
N PRO A 15 -0.95 9.04 5.87
CA PRO A 15 -2.14 9.77 5.46
C PRO A 15 -3.37 9.33 6.24
N GLU A 16 -4.36 10.20 6.32
CA GLU A 16 -5.70 9.81 6.74
C GLU A 16 -6.28 8.77 5.77
N LEU A 17 -7.16 7.89 6.27
CA LEU A 17 -7.82 6.85 5.46
C LEU A 17 -9.01 7.41 4.67
N THR A 18 -8.77 8.49 3.93
CA THR A 18 -9.73 9.11 3.01
C THR A 18 -9.19 9.07 1.58
N PRO A 19 -10.06 8.94 0.55
CA PRO A 19 -9.61 8.86 -0.84
C PRO A 19 -8.69 10.01 -1.26
N ASP A 20 -8.97 11.23 -0.82
CA ASP A 20 -8.19 12.41 -1.19
C ASP A 20 -6.82 12.46 -0.51
N ALA A 21 -6.75 12.08 0.77
CA ALA A 21 -5.48 12.00 1.50
C ALA A 21 -4.59 10.89 0.94
N LEU A 22 -5.15 9.73 0.62
CA LEU A 22 -4.43 8.63 -0.03
C LEU A 22 -3.92 9.05 -1.42
N ARG A 23 -4.71 9.76 -2.22
CA ARG A 23 -4.27 10.25 -3.53
C ARG A 23 -3.13 11.27 -3.41
N ALA A 24 -3.22 12.18 -2.44
CA ALA A 24 -2.17 13.16 -2.18
C ALA A 24 -0.86 12.49 -1.74
N ALA A 25 -0.95 11.47 -0.87
CA ALA A 25 0.20 10.67 -0.45
C ALA A 25 0.82 9.89 -1.62
N LEU A 26 -0.01 9.22 -2.43
CA LEU A 26 0.45 8.44 -3.59
C LEU A 26 1.18 9.31 -4.61
N ALA A 27 0.71 10.55 -4.82
CA ALA A 27 1.38 11.50 -5.70
C ALA A 27 2.82 11.84 -5.27
N VAL A 28 3.16 11.65 -4.00
CA VAL A 28 4.52 11.85 -3.49
C VAL A 28 5.34 10.57 -3.59
N VAL A 29 4.79 9.42 -3.13
CA VAL A 29 5.58 8.19 -2.98
C VAL A 29 5.64 7.32 -4.23
N ALA A 30 4.62 7.37 -5.10
CA ALA A 30 4.55 6.58 -6.32
C ALA A 30 3.66 7.26 -7.40
N PRO A 31 4.05 8.44 -7.92
CA PRO A 31 3.20 9.24 -8.82
C PRO A 31 2.78 8.50 -10.09
N GLY A 32 3.59 7.53 -10.58
CA GLY A 32 3.25 6.71 -11.74
C GLY A 32 2.05 5.77 -11.56
N ARG A 33 1.52 5.63 -10.34
CA ARG A 33 0.38 4.75 -10.02
C ARG A 33 -0.94 5.50 -9.82
N LEU A 34 -0.99 6.81 -10.07
CA LEU A 34 -2.22 7.60 -9.90
C LEU A 34 -3.35 7.13 -10.84
N ASP A 35 -3.02 6.74 -12.07
CA ASP A 35 -4.01 6.23 -13.03
C ASP A 35 -4.57 4.87 -12.61
N GLU A 36 -3.72 3.98 -12.07
CA GLU A 36 -4.12 2.70 -11.47
C GLU A 36 -5.05 2.91 -10.27
N MET A 37 -4.72 3.87 -9.40
CA MET A 37 -5.56 4.23 -8.25
C MET A 37 -6.94 4.72 -8.69
N GLN A 38 -7.01 5.53 -9.74
CA GLN A 38 -8.28 6.01 -10.28
C GLN A 38 -9.10 4.89 -10.91
N ALA A 39 -8.48 4.04 -11.74
CA ALA A 39 -9.16 2.90 -12.37
C ALA A 39 -9.76 1.94 -11.34
N THR A 40 -8.97 1.55 -10.33
CA THR A 40 -9.44 0.65 -9.26
C THR A 40 -10.50 1.30 -8.36
N LYS A 41 -10.49 2.63 -8.22
CA LYS A 41 -11.55 3.38 -7.52
C LYS A 41 -12.86 3.26 -8.27
N ASP A 42 -12.83 3.48 -9.59
CA ASP A 42 -14.02 3.40 -10.44
C ASP A 42 -14.62 1.98 -10.43
N GLU A 43 -13.77 0.94 -10.45
CA GLU A 43 -14.19 -0.45 -10.25
C GLU A 43 -14.84 -0.69 -8.89
N ALA A 44 -14.27 -0.13 -7.81
CA ALA A 44 -14.83 -0.29 -6.46
C ALA A 44 -16.21 0.37 -6.34
N PHE A 45 -16.42 1.54 -6.96
CA PHE A 45 -17.73 2.17 -7.03
C PHE A 45 -18.74 1.36 -7.85
N ALA A 46 -18.33 0.82 -9.00
CA ALA A 46 -19.19 -0.05 -9.80
C ALA A 46 -19.64 -1.29 -9.01
N LYS A 47 -18.69 -1.97 -8.34
CA LYS A 47 -18.97 -3.12 -7.46
C LYS A 47 -19.87 -2.74 -6.29
N ALA A 48 -19.68 -1.56 -5.70
CA ALA A 48 -20.51 -1.12 -4.58
C ALA A 48 -21.98 -0.95 -4.97
N VAL A 49 -22.25 -0.44 -6.17
CA VAL A 49 -23.61 -0.36 -6.73
C VAL A 49 -24.15 -1.74 -7.04
N GLU A 50 -23.38 -2.57 -7.74
CA GLU A 50 -23.77 -3.94 -8.12
C GLU A 50 -24.12 -4.79 -6.90
N TRP A 51 -23.28 -4.75 -5.87
CA TRP A 51 -23.43 -5.57 -4.66
C TRP A 51 -24.31 -4.90 -3.60
N GLN A 52 -24.77 -3.67 -3.85
CA GLN A 52 -25.52 -2.86 -2.88
C GLN A 52 -24.82 -2.79 -1.51
N SER A 53 -23.49 -2.62 -1.54
CA SER A 53 -22.65 -2.66 -0.34
C SER A 53 -21.52 -1.66 -0.43
N VAL A 54 -21.17 -1.03 0.69
CA VAL A 54 -20.01 -0.13 0.78
C VAL A 54 -18.67 -0.91 0.90
N SER A 55 -18.72 -2.22 1.13
CA SER A 55 -17.53 -3.03 1.35
C SER A 55 -16.48 -2.96 0.23
N PRO A 56 -16.81 -2.88 -1.08
CA PRO A 56 -15.79 -2.72 -2.12
C PRO A 56 -15.00 -1.42 -1.99
N VAL A 57 -15.66 -0.32 -1.61
CA VAL A 57 -15.00 0.97 -1.38
C VAL A 57 -14.11 0.92 -0.13
N GLN A 58 -14.57 0.28 0.94
CA GLN A 58 -13.76 0.08 2.15
C GLN A 58 -12.51 -0.76 1.86
N SER A 59 -12.66 -1.86 1.12
CA SER A 59 -11.53 -2.68 0.67
C SER A 59 -10.55 -1.89 -0.18
N TRP A 60 -11.05 -1.07 -1.11
CA TRP A 60 -10.21 -0.19 -1.94
C TRP A 60 -9.39 0.80 -1.10
N VAL A 61 -10.00 1.43 -0.08
CA VAL A 61 -9.29 2.33 0.86
C VAL A 61 -8.17 1.58 1.58
N LEU A 62 -8.45 0.38 2.10
CA LEU A 62 -7.46 -0.41 2.83
C LEU A 62 -6.31 -0.90 1.95
N SER A 63 -6.61 -1.35 0.74
CA SER A 63 -5.58 -1.79 -0.22
C SER A 63 -4.63 -0.64 -0.56
N TRP A 64 -5.15 0.55 -0.90
CA TRP A 64 -4.29 1.70 -1.20
C TRP A 64 -3.55 2.24 0.02
N ALA A 65 -4.16 2.18 1.21
CA ALA A 65 -3.45 2.51 2.44
C ALA A 65 -2.25 1.59 2.68
N GLN A 66 -2.39 0.28 2.43
CA GLN A 66 -1.29 -0.70 2.56
C GLN A 66 -0.15 -0.42 1.58
N GLU A 67 -0.47 -0.22 0.30
CA GLU A 67 0.49 0.13 -0.73
C GLU A 67 1.28 1.41 -0.38
N ILE A 68 0.58 2.43 0.13
CA ILE A 68 1.21 3.69 0.54
C ILE A 68 2.03 3.52 1.82
N GLU A 69 1.58 2.72 2.79
CA GLU A 69 2.33 2.43 4.02
C GLU A 69 3.66 1.72 3.71
N ILE A 70 3.66 0.81 2.73
CA ILE A 70 4.89 0.18 2.24
C ILE A 70 5.78 1.19 1.53
N ALA A 71 5.23 1.97 0.59
CA ALA A 71 5.99 2.92 -0.22
C ALA A 71 6.59 4.08 0.58
N ARG A 72 5.89 4.58 1.61
CA ARG A 72 6.38 5.69 2.44
C ARG A 72 7.53 5.29 3.38
N ARG A 73 7.79 3.98 3.55
CA ARG A 73 8.83 3.42 4.43
C ARG A 73 9.93 2.75 3.58
N PRO A 74 11.07 3.42 3.32
CA PRO A 74 12.10 2.91 2.41
C PRO A 74 12.64 1.51 2.78
N ASP A 75 12.79 1.22 4.07
CA ASP A 75 13.19 -0.11 4.57
C ASP A 75 12.17 -1.19 4.21
N LEU A 76 10.88 -0.89 4.41
CA LEU A 76 9.79 -1.83 4.17
C LEU A 76 9.59 -2.03 2.66
N SER A 77 9.68 -0.96 1.87
CA SER A 77 9.61 -1.03 0.40
C SER A 77 10.74 -1.87 -0.19
N ALA A 78 11.98 -1.73 0.31
CA ALA A 78 13.11 -2.53 -0.15
C ALA A 78 12.89 -4.04 0.13
N ARG A 79 12.41 -4.38 1.34
CA ARG A 79 12.06 -5.76 1.72
C ARG A 79 10.93 -6.31 0.85
N TYR A 80 9.87 -5.54 0.64
CA TYR A 80 8.74 -5.90 -0.23
C TYR A 80 9.21 -6.23 -1.65
N ASN A 81 9.95 -5.32 -2.28
CA ASN A 81 10.42 -5.49 -3.66
C ASN A 81 11.36 -6.70 -3.80
N GLN A 82 12.27 -6.89 -2.83
CA GLN A 82 13.20 -8.02 -2.82
C GLN A 82 12.49 -9.36 -2.61
N ALA A 83 11.47 -9.40 -1.74
CA ALA A 83 10.64 -10.59 -1.55
C ALA A 83 9.83 -10.87 -2.84
N GLN A 84 9.20 -9.86 -3.41
CA GLN A 84 8.41 -10.00 -4.63
C GLN A 84 9.25 -10.51 -5.82
N SER A 85 10.48 -10.01 -6.00
CA SER A 85 11.37 -10.47 -7.08
C SER A 85 11.81 -11.93 -6.94
N ASN A 86 11.73 -12.50 -5.73
CA ASN A 86 12.19 -13.85 -5.42
C ASN A 86 11.06 -14.89 -5.39
N LEU A 87 9.79 -14.49 -5.55
CA LEU A 87 8.65 -15.43 -5.51
C LEU A 87 8.70 -16.49 -6.62
N GLU A 88 9.21 -16.13 -7.79
CA GLU A 88 9.32 -17.01 -8.96
C GLU A 88 10.71 -17.64 -9.08
N HIS A 89 11.52 -17.58 -8.03
CA HIS A 89 12.87 -18.11 -8.06
C HIS A 89 12.88 -19.64 -8.27
N GLU A 90 13.79 -20.14 -9.11
CA GLU A 90 13.86 -21.56 -9.48
C GLU A 90 14.14 -22.48 -8.28
N ASP A 91 14.95 -22.00 -7.33
CA ASP A 91 15.15 -22.65 -6.02
C ASP A 91 13.89 -22.47 -5.14
N PRO A 92 13.17 -23.57 -4.80
CA PRO A 92 11.98 -23.48 -3.96
C PRO A 92 12.25 -22.94 -2.56
N ALA A 93 13.45 -23.13 -2.01
CA ALA A 93 13.78 -22.60 -0.69
C ALA A 93 13.78 -21.07 -0.68
N ILE A 94 14.29 -20.46 -1.76
CA ILE A 94 14.29 -19.01 -1.95
C ILE A 94 12.86 -18.50 -2.16
N ALA A 95 12.07 -19.17 -3.00
CA ALA A 95 10.67 -18.80 -3.22
C ALA A 95 9.81 -18.88 -1.92
N TRP A 96 10.05 -19.89 -1.08
CA TRP A 96 9.37 -20.02 0.20
C TRP A 96 9.76 -18.94 1.21
N GLU A 97 11.05 -18.60 1.29
CA GLU A 97 11.49 -17.51 2.17
C GLU A 97 10.95 -16.16 1.68
N ALA A 98 10.91 -15.95 0.36
CA ALA A 98 10.30 -14.79 -0.26
C ALA A 98 8.81 -14.65 0.08
N LEU A 99 8.04 -15.73 -0.01
CA LEU A 99 6.63 -15.72 0.37
C LEU A 99 6.42 -15.40 1.87
N ARG A 100 7.28 -15.93 2.73
CA ARG A 100 7.26 -15.64 4.17
C ARG A 100 7.55 -14.17 4.44
N GLU A 101 8.60 -13.63 3.82
CA GLU A 101 8.99 -12.23 3.98
C GLU A 101 7.91 -11.28 3.45
N LEU A 102 7.33 -11.59 2.28
CA LEU A 102 6.24 -10.82 1.72
C LEU A 102 5.04 -10.78 2.67
N SER A 103 4.67 -11.93 3.24
CA SER A 103 3.59 -12.03 4.23
C SER A 103 3.90 -11.20 5.48
N ALA A 104 5.14 -11.24 5.97
CA ALA A 104 5.57 -10.46 7.12
C ALA A 104 5.48 -8.94 6.87
N VAL A 105 5.89 -8.48 5.68
CA VAL A 105 5.80 -7.07 5.28
C VAL A 105 4.34 -6.61 5.16
N LEU A 106 3.48 -7.43 4.56
CA LEU A 106 2.05 -7.15 4.44
C LEU A 106 1.37 -7.08 5.83
N ASP A 107 1.72 -7.98 6.75
CA ASP A 107 1.21 -7.94 8.13
C ASP A 107 1.71 -6.71 8.90
N GLU A 108 2.98 -6.37 8.75
CA GLU A 108 3.59 -5.20 9.39
C GLU A 108 2.91 -3.90 8.93
N SER A 109 2.69 -3.73 7.62
CA SER A 109 1.98 -2.58 7.07
C SER A 109 0.52 -2.52 7.53
N MET A 110 -0.19 -3.65 7.57
CA MET A 110 -1.58 -3.68 8.06
C MET A 110 -1.72 -3.39 9.55
N LYS A 111 -0.75 -3.80 10.38
CA LYS A 111 -0.71 -3.42 11.80
C LYS A 111 -0.55 -1.92 11.94
N ALA A 112 0.41 -1.33 11.21
CA ALA A 112 0.66 0.11 11.24
C ALA A 112 -0.59 0.93 10.85
N ILE A 113 -1.38 0.48 9.87
CA ILE A 113 -2.61 1.19 9.46
C ILE A 113 -3.70 1.20 10.53
N ARG A 114 -3.70 0.22 11.44
CA ARG A 114 -4.73 0.04 12.47
C ARG A 114 -4.39 0.73 13.80
N GLU A 115 -3.14 1.16 13.97
CA GLU A 115 -2.63 1.90 15.13
C GLU A 115 -2.80 3.41 14.96
#